data_AF-A0A3S4XA76-F1
#
_entry.id   AF-A0A3S4XA76-F1
#
_cell.length_a   1.000
_cell.length_b   1.000
_cell.length_c   1.000
_cell.angle_alpha   90.00
_cell.angle_beta   90.00
_cell.angle_gamma   90.00
#
_symmetry.space_group_name_H-M   'P 1'
#
loop_
_entity.id
_entity.type
_entity.pdbx_description
1 polymer ?
#
loop_
_entity_poly.entity_id
_entity_poly.type
_entity_poly.pdbx_seq_one_letter_code
_entity_poly.pdbx_strand_id
1 'polypeptide(L)'
;MNSSQTGKSLSAVLSRRDWENPACTQYRRLPAHPPFQSWRNEQDAREDRASAQSASLNGTWKFSYFSQPERVPETWLQSDLDNADEIQVPSNWQLAGYDAPIYTNVTYPIPVSPPFVPVENPTGCYSLTFNLDDGWLAQGQTRIIFDGVNSAFYLWCNGHWVGYSQDSRLPAEFNLSDVLVPGKTGWR
;
A
#
# COMPACT_ATOMS: atom_id res chain seq x y z
N MET A 1 25.44 -19.24 -0.51
CA MET A 1 24.34 -19.97 -1.17
C MET A 1 23.17 -19.00 -1.26
N ASN A 2 22.98 -18.39 -2.43
CA ASN A 2 21.97 -17.35 -2.66
C ASN A 2 20.58 -17.98 -2.72
N SER A 3 19.80 -17.81 -1.67
CA SER A 3 18.35 -18.01 -1.73
C SER A 3 17.72 -16.79 -2.38
N SER A 4 17.58 -16.83 -3.70
CA SER A 4 16.68 -15.94 -4.44
C SER A 4 15.29 -16.15 -3.86
N GLN A 5 14.81 -15.23 -3.01
CA GLN A 5 13.42 -15.26 -2.53
C GLN A 5 12.53 -14.94 -3.73
N THR A 6 12.11 -15.99 -4.45
CA THR A 6 10.93 -15.96 -5.32
C THR A 6 9.79 -15.34 -4.52
N GLY A 7 9.25 -14.21 -5.00
CA GLY A 7 8.15 -13.51 -4.35
C GLY A 7 7.03 -14.48 -4.02
N LYS A 8 6.47 -14.39 -2.81
CA LYS A 8 5.33 -15.24 -2.41
C LYS A 8 4.16 -14.96 -3.35
N SER A 9 3.48 -16.02 -3.81
CA SER A 9 2.28 -15.86 -4.63
C SER A 9 1.20 -15.10 -3.86
N LEU A 10 0.33 -14.40 -4.58
CA LEU A 10 -0.81 -13.67 -3.99
C LEU A 10 -1.67 -14.62 -3.16
N SER A 11 -1.98 -15.79 -3.72
CA SER A 11 -2.73 -16.86 -3.07
C SER A 11 -2.10 -17.30 -1.74
N ALA A 12 -0.78 -17.46 -1.68
CA ALA A 12 -0.08 -17.85 -0.47
C ALA A 12 -0.13 -16.75 0.61
N VAL A 13 0.00 -15.48 0.21
CA VAL A 13 -0.12 -14.35 1.15
C VAL A 13 -1.55 -14.25 1.69
N LEU A 14 -2.56 -14.26 0.80
CA LEU A 14 -3.97 -14.15 1.19
C LEU A 14 -4.45 -15.33 2.04
N SER A 15 -3.90 -16.53 1.85
CA SER A 15 -4.25 -17.72 2.65
C SER A 15 -3.98 -17.56 4.15
N ARG A 16 -3.11 -16.62 4.54
CA ARG A 16 -2.85 -16.29 5.95
C ARG A 16 -4.02 -15.57 6.62
N ARG A 17 -4.86 -14.90 5.82
CA ARG A 17 -6.00 -14.08 6.26
C ARG A 17 -5.63 -13.15 7.41
N ASP A 18 -4.52 -12.40 7.26
CA ASP A 18 -4.02 -11.52 8.33
C ASP A 18 -5.08 -10.46 8.74
N TRP A 19 -6.05 -10.13 7.87
CA TRP A 19 -7.18 -9.25 8.16
C TRP A 19 -8.26 -9.85 9.07
N GLU A 20 -8.29 -11.16 9.26
CA GLU A 20 -9.16 -11.86 10.23
C GLU A 20 -8.40 -12.28 11.49
N ASN A 21 -7.19 -11.75 11.69
CA ASN A 21 -6.37 -12.06 12.86
C ASN A 21 -6.04 -10.79 13.66
N PRO A 22 -6.69 -10.56 14.81
CA PRO A 22 -6.47 -9.36 15.60
C PRO A 22 -5.07 -9.31 16.25
N ALA A 23 -4.35 -10.44 16.32
CA ALA A 23 -2.96 -10.48 16.76
C ALA A 23 -1.98 -9.98 15.68
N CYS A 24 -2.42 -9.92 14.41
CA CYS A 24 -1.61 -9.44 13.30
C CYS A 24 -2.13 -8.09 12.81
N THR A 25 -1.73 -7.00 13.48
CA THR A 25 -2.09 -5.63 13.07
C THR A 25 -1.12 -5.05 12.05
N GLN A 26 0.05 -5.66 11.89
CA GLN A 26 1.09 -5.24 10.94
C GLN A 26 2.04 -6.38 10.60
N TYR A 27 2.70 -6.27 9.45
CA TYR A 27 3.84 -7.09 9.06
C TYR A 27 4.88 -6.24 8.32
N ARG A 28 6.11 -6.17 8.85
CA ARG A 28 7.24 -5.39 8.30
C ARG A 28 7.02 -3.87 8.19
N ARG A 29 6.03 -3.32 8.89
CA ARG A 29 5.86 -1.87 9.05
C ARG A 29 6.96 -1.32 9.99
N LEU A 30 7.51 -0.16 9.63
CA LEU A 30 8.54 0.53 10.43
C LEU A 30 7.94 1.14 11.71
N PRO A 31 8.76 1.40 12.75
CA PRO A 31 8.29 2.08 13.95
C PRO A 31 7.77 3.49 13.66
N ALA A 32 6.67 3.88 14.33
CA ALA A 32 6.11 5.21 14.23
C ALA A 32 7.08 6.28 14.80
N HIS A 33 7.02 7.49 14.24
CA HIS A 33 7.83 8.63 14.64
C HIS A 33 7.13 9.97 14.31
N PRO A 34 7.64 11.11 14.78
CA PRO A 34 7.18 12.43 14.33
C PRO A 34 7.41 12.65 12.82
N PRO A 35 6.74 13.61 12.18
CA PRO A 35 6.94 13.88 10.76
C PRO A 35 8.41 14.14 10.42
N PHE A 36 8.93 13.44 9.40
CA PHE A 36 10.30 13.60 8.91
C PHE A 36 10.30 14.06 7.45
N GLN A 37 11.19 15.00 7.12
CA GLN A 37 11.45 15.41 5.74
C GLN A 37 12.88 15.11 5.27
N SER A 38 13.76 14.64 6.16
CA SER A 38 15.15 14.28 5.83
C SER A 38 15.91 15.40 5.08
N TRP A 39 15.78 16.66 5.52
CA TRP A 39 16.56 17.78 4.96
C TRP A 39 18.07 17.50 5.02
N ARG A 40 18.79 17.92 3.98
CA ARG A 40 20.26 17.86 3.89
C ARG A 40 20.92 19.22 4.15
N ASN A 41 20.13 20.24 4.46
CA ASN A 41 20.55 21.60 4.71
C ASN A 41 19.75 22.17 5.91
N GLU A 42 20.44 22.85 6.84
CA GLU A 42 19.83 23.41 8.05
C GLU A 42 18.86 24.56 7.75
N GLN A 43 19.19 25.42 6.78
CA GLN A 43 18.34 26.54 6.41
C GLN A 43 17.00 26.08 5.85
N ASP A 44 17.02 25.04 5.02
CA ASP A 44 15.80 24.46 4.46
C ASP A 44 14.92 23.84 5.56
N ALA A 45 15.53 23.22 6.57
CA ALA A 45 14.82 22.70 7.74
C ALA A 45 14.25 23.81 8.62
N ARG A 46 15.00 24.90 8.81
CA ARG A 46 14.58 26.05 9.63
C ARG A 46 13.42 26.82 9.00
N GLU A 47 13.40 26.91 7.68
CA GLU A 47 12.35 27.61 6.91
C GLU A 47 11.18 26.70 6.48
N ASP A 48 11.21 25.41 6.84
CA ASP A 48 10.21 24.41 6.44
C ASP A 48 10.00 24.33 4.91
N ARG A 49 11.11 24.41 4.16
CA ARG A 49 11.09 24.27 2.71
C ARG A 49 10.90 22.81 2.30
N ALA A 50 10.42 22.58 1.09
CA ALA A 50 10.30 21.22 0.57
C ALA A 50 11.67 20.53 0.49
N SER A 51 11.77 19.32 1.04
CA SER A 51 12.99 18.51 0.95
C SER A 51 13.06 17.74 -0.37
N ALA A 52 14.20 17.80 -1.05
CA ALA A 52 14.48 16.96 -2.23
C ALA A 52 14.56 15.46 -1.92
N GLN A 53 14.52 15.07 -0.64
CA GLN A 53 14.52 13.67 -0.17
C GLN A 53 13.11 13.16 0.11
N SER A 54 12.09 13.96 -0.20
CA SER A 54 10.68 13.59 -0.09
C SER A 54 10.01 13.81 -1.45
N ALA A 55 9.24 12.82 -1.88
CA ALA A 55 8.51 12.88 -3.14
C ALA A 55 7.07 12.41 -2.91
N SER A 56 6.11 13.18 -3.40
CA SER A 56 4.71 12.79 -3.36
C SER A 56 4.42 11.85 -4.53
N LEU A 57 3.66 10.79 -4.23
CA LEU A 57 3.13 9.86 -5.22
C LEU A 57 1.62 10.06 -5.42
N ASN A 58 1.07 11.17 -4.93
CA ASN A 58 -0.32 11.55 -5.20
C ASN A 58 -0.50 11.86 -6.69
N GLY A 59 -1.68 11.55 -7.21
CA GLY A 59 -2.02 11.75 -8.62
C GLY A 59 -2.80 10.57 -9.17
N THR A 60 -2.64 10.30 -10.45
CA THR A 60 -3.38 9.24 -11.15
C THR A 60 -2.74 7.87 -10.92
N TRP A 61 -3.49 6.96 -10.32
CA TRP A 61 -3.12 5.56 -10.15
C TRP A 61 -4.03 4.69 -11.02
N LYS A 62 -3.54 3.50 -11.38
CA LYS A 62 -4.38 2.45 -11.95
C LYS A 62 -5.17 1.78 -10.84
N PHE A 63 -6.41 1.41 -11.12
CA PHE A 63 -7.32 0.86 -10.13
C PHE A 63 -8.16 -0.27 -10.72
N SER A 64 -8.38 -1.31 -9.93
CA SER A 64 -9.30 -2.40 -10.27
C SER A 64 -10.10 -2.81 -9.04
N TYR A 65 -11.41 -2.95 -9.19
CA TYR A 65 -12.31 -3.32 -8.11
C TYR A 65 -12.67 -4.81 -8.19
N PHE A 66 -12.64 -5.49 -7.05
CA PHE A 66 -13.07 -6.87 -6.90
C PHE A 66 -14.03 -7.02 -5.72
N SER A 67 -14.98 -7.95 -5.83
CA SER A 67 -15.95 -8.21 -4.76
C SER A 67 -15.35 -8.92 -3.53
N GLN A 68 -14.18 -9.54 -3.68
CA GLN A 68 -13.48 -10.27 -2.61
C GLN A 68 -11.99 -10.42 -2.97
N PRO A 69 -11.08 -10.54 -1.98
CA PRO A 69 -9.64 -10.60 -2.22
C PRO A 69 -9.21 -11.84 -3.02
N GLU A 70 -9.92 -12.97 -2.89
CA GLU A 70 -9.59 -14.21 -3.61
C GLU A 70 -9.91 -14.14 -5.11
N ARG A 71 -10.59 -13.09 -5.58
CA ARG A 71 -10.87 -12.86 -7.01
C ARG A 71 -9.77 -12.08 -7.72
N VAL A 72 -8.82 -11.51 -6.98
CA VAL A 72 -7.70 -10.79 -7.56
C VAL A 72 -6.79 -11.81 -8.27
N PRO A 73 -6.54 -11.65 -9.58
CA PRO A 73 -5.71 -12.60 -10.31
C PRO A 73 -4.23 -12.44 -9.94
N GLU A 74 -3.46 -13.54 -9.91
CA GLU A 74 -2.02 -13.46 -9.62
C GLU A 74 -1.25 -12.60 -10.62
N THR A 75 -1.75 -12.47 -11.86
CA THR A 75 -1.17 -11.63 -12.90
C THR A 75 -1.14 -10.14 -12.54
N TRP A 76 -2.04 -9.68 -11.66
CA TRP A 76 -2.06 -8.29 -11.19
C TRP A 76 -0.76 -7.88 -10.46
N LEU A 77 -0.08 -8.84 -9.81
CA LEU A 77 1.21 -8.60 -9.17
C LEU A 77 2.34 -8.29 -10.17
N GLN A 78 2.17 -8.70 -11.44
CA GLN A 78 3.20 -8.58 -12.48
C GLN A 78 2.94 -7.41 -13.43
N SER A 79 1.67 -7.16 -13.77
CA SER A 79 1.29 -6.09 -14.69
C SER A 79 -0.07 -5.49 -14.31
N ASP A 80 -0.34 -4.28 -14.79
CA ASP A 80 -1.68 -3.72 -14.71
C ASP A 80 -2.65 -4.62 -15.51
N LEU A 81 -3.91 -4.66 -15.10
CA LEU A 81 -4.96 -5.39 -15.80
C LEU A 81 -5.46 -4.57 -17.00
N ASP A 82 -5.86 -5.24 -18.07
CA ASP A 82 -6.30 -4.58 -19.30
C ASP A 82 -7.52 -3.67 -19.09
N ASN A 83 -8.36 -4.00 -18.11
CA ASN A 83 -9.56 -3.26 -17.72
C ASN A 83 -9.35 -2.38 -16.48
N ALA A 84 -8.11 -2.07 -16.11
CA ALA A 84 -7.83 -1.18 -14.99
C ALA A 84 -8.18 0.27 -15.35
N ASP A 85 -9.01 0.87 -14.51
CA ASP A 85 -9.38 2.28 -14.59
C ASP A 85 -8.29 3.19 -14.04
N GLU A 86 -8.44 4.49 -14.23
CA GLU A 86 -7.61 5.51 -13.60
C GLU A 86 -8.38 6.19 -12.47
N ILE A 87 -7.74 6.32 -11.30
CA ILE A 87 -8.33 6.97 -10.13
C ILE A 87 -7.35 7.99 -9.54
N GLN A 88 -7.86 9.12 -9.06
CA GLN A 88 -7.05 10.08 -8.32
C GLN A 88 -6.78 9.54 -6.91
N VAL A 89 -5.53 9.61 -6.46
CA VAL A 89 -5.12 9.25 -5.10
C VAL A 89 -4.55 10.48 -4.42
N PRO A 90 -5.01 10.84 -3.20
CA PRO A 90 -5.93 10.09 -2.34
C PRO A 90 -7.41 10.22 -2.73
N SER A 91 -8.18 9.13 -2.63
CA SER A 91 -9.63 9.13 -2.77
C SER A 91 -10.27 7.92 -2.08
N ASN A 92 -11.59 7.94 -1.93
CA ASN A 92 -12.37 6.76 -1.55
C ASN A 92 -13.07 6.23 -2.81
N TRP A 93 -12.90 4.94 -3.13
CA TRP A 93 -13.45 4.38 -4.38
C TRP A 93 -14.98 4.45 -4.46
N GLN A 94 -15.68 4.50 -3.32
CA GLN A 94 -17.13 4.70 -3.29
C GLN A 94 -17.55 6.02 -3.95
N LEU A 95 -16.74 7.07 -3.79
CA LEU A 95 -16.99 8.37 -4.41
C LEU A 95 -16.70 8.38 -5.92
N ALA A 96 -15.92 7.40 -6.39
CA ALA A 96 -15.70 7.16 -7.81
C ALA A 96 -16.73 6.21 -8.43
N GLY A 97 -17.72 5.73 -7.66
CA GLY A 97 -18.85 4.95 -8.14
C GLY A 97 -18.65 3.43 -8.17
N TYR A 98 -17.56 2.90 -7.61
CA TYR A 98 -17.30 1.46 -7.60
C TYR A 98 -18.15 0.68 -6.58
N ASP A 99 -18.58 1.35 -5.51
CA ASP A 99 -19.41 0.74 -4.47
C ASP A 99 -20.18 1.82 -3.69
N ALA A 100 -21.20 1.43 -2.92
CA ALA A 100 -22.01 2.35 -2.14
C ALA A 100 -21.35 2.68 -0.79
N PRO A 101 -21.32 3.97 -0.39
CA PRO A 101 -20.94 4.32 0.97
C PRO A 101 -22.03 3.87 1.96
N ILE A 102 -21.63 3.13 2.99
CA ILE A 102 -22.56 2.65 4.03
C ILE A 102 -22.52 3.62 5.20
N TYR A 103 -23.66 4.25 5.49
CA TYR A 103 -23.87 5.03 6.71
C TYR A 103 -24.68 4.21 7.72
N THR A 104 -24.04 3.86 8.83
CA THR A 104 -24.68 3.21 9.97
C THR A 104 -24.19 3.86 11.26
N ASN A 105 -25.07 3.98 12.26
CA ASN A 105 -24.77 4.70 13.49
C ASN A 105 -24.15 3.79 14.56
N VAL A 106 -24.87 2.75 14.99
CA VAL A 106 -24.45 1.85 16.09
C VAL A 106 -24.20 0.43 15.58
N THR A 107 -25.06 -0.06 14.70
CA THR A 107 -24.93 -1.42 14.14
C THR A 107 -23.74 -1.49 13.22
N TYR A 108 -22.86 -2.48 13.40
CA TYR A 108 -21.78 -2.72 12.46
C TYR A 108 -22.32 -2.93 11.03
N PRO A 109 -21.62 -2.42 10.00
CA PRO A 109 -22.02 -2.63 8.61
C PRO A 109 -21.82 -4.07 8.13
N ILE A 110 -21.25 -4.93 8.98
CA ILE A 110 -20.99 -6.35 8.73
C ILE A 110 -21.64 -7.21 9.84
N PRO A 111 -21.92 -8.50 9.57
CA PRO A 111 -22.33 -9.46 10.60
C PRO A 111 -21.32 -9.49 11.76
N VAL A 112 -21.81 -9.39 12.99
CA VAL A 112 -20.96 -9.33 14.18
C VAL A 112 -20.52 -10.74 14.58
N SER A 113 -19.45 -11.23 13.95
CA SER A 113 -18.83 -12.53 14.26
C SER A 113 -17.31 -12.37 14.36
N PRO A 114 -16.78 -11.64 15.36
CA PRO A 114 -15.35 -11.34 15.44
C PRO A 114 -14.50 -12.62 15.62
N PRO A 115 -13.31 -12.70 14.98
CA PRO A 115 -12.67 -11.70 14.12
C PRO A 115 -13.03 -11.81 12.62
N PHE A 116 -14.04 -12.61 12.28
CA PHE A 116 -14.41 -12.90 10.90
C PHE A 116 -15.11 -11.73 10.23
N VAL A 117 -14.83 -11.57 8.94
CA VAL A 117 -15.49 -10.62 8.03
C VAL A 117 -16.27 -11.38 6.96
N PRO A 118 -17.20 -10.73 6.26
CA PRO A 118 -17.88 -11.35 5.11
C PRO A 118 -16.88 -11.88 4.07
N VAL A 119 -17.25 -12.98 3.41
CA VAL A 119 -16.48 -13.52 2.28
C VAL A 119 -16.46 -12.50 1.13
N GLU A 120 -17.60 -11.85 0.88
CA GLU A 120 -17.71 -10.70 -0.01
C GLU A 120 -17.14 -9.47 0.69
N ASN A 121 -15.85 -9.24 0.50
CA ASN A 121 -15.11 -8.13 1.06
C ASN A 121 -14.54 -7.25 -0.07
N PRO A 122 -15.20 -6.13 -0.41
CA PRO A 122 -14.76 -5.22 -1.46
C PRO A 122 -13.26 -4.92 -1.41
N THR A 123 -12.56 -5.27 -2.48
CA THR A 123 -11.10 -5.20 -2.57
C THR A 123 -10.70 -4.26 -3.71
N GLY A 124 -10.09 -3.14 -3.35
CA GLY A 124 -9.51 -2.18 -4.29
C GLY A 124 -8.03 -2.50 -4.56
N CYS A 125 -7.70 -2.79 -5.81
CA CYS A 125 -6.33 -3.03 -6.26
C CYS A 125 -5.78 -1.76 -6.88
N TYR A 126 -4.88 -1.09 -6.17
CA TYR A 126 -4.23 0.15 -6.62
C TYR A 126 -2.86 -0.15 -7.18
N SER A 127 -2.50 0.44 -8.31
CA SER A 127 -1.18 0.25 -8.89
C SER A 127 -0.61 1.55 -9.44
N LEU A 128 0.68 1.76 -9.21
CA LEU A 128 1.41 2.92 -9.70
C LEU A 128 2.70 2.46 -10.35
N THR A 129 3.07 3.11 -11.45
CA THR A 129 4.42 2.96 -11.99
C THR A 129 5.07 4.33 -12.05
N PHE A 130 6.26 4.45 -11.48
CA PHE A 130 7.03 5.70 -11.47
C PHE A 130 8.52 5.42 -11.66
N ASN A 131 9.27 6.47 -11.93
CA ASN A 131 10.72 6.41 -12.04
C ASN A 131 11.35 6.95 -10.76
N LEU A 132 12.30 6.20 -10.21
CA LEU A 132 13.10 6.63 -9.07
C LEU A 132 14.47 7.10 -9.55
N ASP A 133 14.95 8.21 -8.99
CA ASP A 133 16.30 8.72 -9.26
C ASP A 133 17.36 7.76 -8.66
N ASP A 134 18.41 7.46 -9.43
CA ASP A 134 19.48 6.53 -9.02
C ASP A 134 20.17 6.95 -7.71
N GLY A 135 20.14 8.24 -7.37
CA GLY A 135 20.66 8.77 -6.11
C GLY A 135 19.95 8.20 -4.87
N TRP A 136 18.68 7.81 -4.98
CA TRP A 136 17.91 7.19 -3.89
C TRP A 136 18.31 5.72 -3.66
N LEU A 137 18.90 5.08 -4.66
CA LEU A 137 19.39 3.70 -4.60
C LEU A 137 20.87 3.62 -4.22
N ALA A 138 21.63 4.66 -4.55
CA ALA A 138 23.08 4.68 -4.33
C ALA A 138 23.45 4.58 -2.84
N GLN A 139 22.74 5.31 -1.96
CA GLN A 139 23.02 5.36 -0.53
C GLN A 139 21.76 5.68 0.30
N GLY A 140 21.73 5.18 1.53
CA GLY A 140 20.67 5.49 2.50
C GLY A 140 19.56 4.46 2.54
N GLN A 141 18.39 4.88 3.01
CA GLN A 141 17.19 4.06 3.12
C GLN A 141 16.03 4.75 2.40
N THR A 142 15.45 4.08 1.41
CA THR A 142 14.22 4.53 0.74
C THR A 142 13.02 3.85 1.38
N ARG A 143 12.03 4.64 1.77
CA ARG A 143 10.78 4.17 2.36
C ARG A 143 9.57 4.77 1.66
N ILE A 144 8.46 4.07 1.79
CA ILE A 144 7.13 4.50 1.37
C ILE A 144 6.31 4.81 2.62
N ILE A 145 5.48 5.85 2.54
CA ILE A 145 4.58 6.27 3.60
C ILE A 145 3.16 6.32 3.03
N PHE A 146 2.23 5.61 3.66
CA PHE A 146 0.80 5.79 3.44
C PHE A 146 0.19 6.44 4.67
N ASP A 147 -0.19 7.71 4.59
CA ASP A 147 -0.73 8.45 5.75
C ASP A 147 -2.08 7.91 6.24
N GLY A 148 -2.86 7.26 5.36
CA GLY A 148 -4.09 6.60 5.74
C GLY A 148 -4.62 5.70 4.64
N VAL A 149 -4.86 4.43 4.98
CA VAL A 149 -5.47 3.42 4.10
C VAL A 149 -6.58 2.71 4.85
N ASN A 150 -7.78 2.66 4.28
CA ASN A 150 -8.95 2.13 4.96
C ASN A 150 -9.39 0.77 4.36
N SER A 151 -9.53 -0.31 5.14
CA SER A 151 -9.27 -0.49 6.58
C SER A 151 -7.96 -1.21 6.89
N ALA A 152 -7.44 -1.94 5.91
CA ALA A 152 -6.20 -2.69 5.95
C ALA A 152 -5.69 -2.88 4.52
N PHE A 153 -4.39 -3.11 4.35
CA PHE A 153 -3.81 -3.34 3.03
C PHE A 153 -2.57 -4.21 3.09
N TYR A 154 -2.32 -4.88 1.97
CA TYR A 154 -1.05 -5.53 1.67
C TYR A 154 -0.30 -4.69 0.63
N LEU A 155 1.03 -4.74 0.68
CA LEU A 155 1.88 -3.97 -0.22
C LEU A 155 2.83 -4.89 -0.97
N TRP A 156 2.95 -4.68 -2.27
CA TRP A 156 3.95 -5.27 -3.15
C TRP A 156 4.73 -4.21 -3.92
N CYS A 157 6.02 -4.46 -4.12
CA CYS A 157 6.90 -3.62 -4.93
C CYS A 157 7.67 -4.52 -5.88
N ASN A 158 7.59 -4.25 -7.19
CA ASN A 158 8.19 -5.06 -8.25
C ASN A 158 7.83 -6.57 -8.12
N GLY A 159 6.59 -6.88 -7.74
CA GLY A 159 6.11 -8.25 -7.51
C GLY A 159 6.55 -8.89 -6.20
N HIS A 160 7.39 -8.22 -5.39
CA HIS A 160 7.82 -8.71 -4.08
C HIS A 160 6.87 -8.25 -2.98
N TRP A 161 6.42 -9.19 -2.14
CA TRP A 161 5.60 -8.86 -0.98
C TRP A 161 6.42 -8.11 0.08
N VAL A 162 6.04 -6.85 0.32
CA VAL A 162 6.72 -5.94 1.24
C VAL A 162 6.16 -6.07 2.64
N GLY A 163 4.83 -6.00 2.78
CA GLY A 163 4.23 -5.79 4.09
C GLY A 163 2.72 -5.90 4.15
N TYR A 164 2.22 -5.68 5.37
CA TYR A 164 0.80 -5.60 5.71
C TYR A 164 0.59 -4.56 6.81
N SER A 165 -0.51 -3.82 6.78
CA SER A 165 -0.91 -2.91 7.87
C SER A 165 -2.41 -2.85 8.04
N GLN A 166 -2.82 -2.73 9.31
CA GLN A 166 -4.14 -2.29 9.76
C GLN A 166 -4.00 -0.91 10.44
N ASP A 167 -5.14 -0.32 10.80
CA ASP A 167 -5.32 1.06 11.27
C ASP A 167 -5.43 2.07 10.13
N SER A 168 -6.61 2.66 9.99
CA SER A 168 -6.95 3.58 8.91
C SER A 168 -6.55 5.04 9.17
N ARG A 169 -6.05 5.35 10.38
CA ARG A 169 -5.86 6.73 10.85
C ARG A 169 -4.42 7.07 11.23
N LEU A 170 -3.50 6.11 11.09
CA LEU A 170 -2.09 6.30 11.36
C LEU A 170 -1.25 5.91 10.14
N PRO A 171 -0.09 6.59 9.94
CA PRO A 171 0.77 6.31 8.81
C PRO A 171 1.35 4.90 8.88
N ALA A 172 1.40 4.24 7.72
CA ALA A 172 2.07 2.96 7.55
C ALA A 172 3.31 3.13 6.67
N GLU A 173 4.48 2.90 7.27
CA GLU A 173 5.77 3.05 6.61
C GLU A 173 6.44 1.71 6.35
N PHE A 174 7.02 1.53 5.16
CA PHE A 174 7.76 0.32 4.80
C PHE A 174 9.11 0.66 4.17
N ASN A 175 10.15 -0.10 4.52
CA ASN A 175 11.45 0.00 3.86
C ASN A 175 11.40 -0.72 2.51
N LEU A 176 11.74 -0.01 1.44
CA LEU A 176 11.76 -0.54 0.07
C LEU A 176 13.17 -0.71 -0.49
N SER A 177 14.20 -0.36 0.27
CA SER A 177 15.59 -0.29 -0.22
C SER A 177 16.07 -1.59 -0.89
N ASP A 178 15.61 -2.75 -0.40
CA ASP A 178 16.04 -4.06 -0.92
C ASP A 178 15.26 -4.55 -2.15
N VAL A 179 14.15 -3.88 -2.51
CA VAL A 179 13.22 -4.32 -3.57
C VAL A 179 13.10 -3.32 -4.71
N LEU A 180 13.64 -2.11 -4.54
CA LEU A 180 13.67 -1.11 -5.60
C LEU A 180 14.76 -1.44 -6.63
N VAL A 181 14.48 -1.13 -7.88
CA VAL A 181 15.40 -1.31 -9.00
C VAL A 181 15.58 0.03 -9.73
N PRO A 182 16.76 0.30 -10.33
CA PRO A 182 16.97 1.51 -11.13
C PRO A 182 15.92 1.65 -12.25
N GLY A 183 15.45 2.88 -12.47
CA GLY A 183 14.47 3.20 -13.51
C GLY A 183 13.02 2.93 -13.09
N LYS A 184 12.29 2.17 -13.92
CA LYS A 184 10.84 2.00 -13.83
C LYS A 184 10.49 1.03 -12.69
N THR A 185 9.90 1.55 -11.62
CA THR A 185 9.45 0.78 -10.45
C THR A 185 7.93 0.65 -10.47
N GLY A 186 7.43 -0.58 -10.35
CA GLY A 186 6.00 -0.89 -10.30
C GLY A 186 5.54 -1.21 -8.89
N TRP A 187 4.57 -0.44 -8.38
CA TRP A 187 3.94 -0.62 -7.07
C TRP A 187 2.55 -1.19 -7.23
N ARG A 188 2.18 -2.08 -6.32
CA ARG A 188 0.92 -2.82 -6.27
C ARG A 188 0.46 -2.91 -4.81
#